data_AF-A0A4V6T8N3-F1
#
_entry.id   AF-A0A4V6T8N3-F1
#
_cell.length_a   1.000
_cell.length_b   1.000
_cell.length_c   1.000
_cell.angle_alpha   90.00
_cell.angle_beta   90.00
_cell.angle_gamma   90.00
#
_symmetry.space_group_name_H-M   'P 1'
#
loop_
_entity.id
_entity.type
_entity.pdbx_description
1 polymer ?
#
loop_
_entity_poly.entity_id
_entity_poly.type
_entity_poly.pdbx_seq_one_letter_code
_entity_poly.pdbx_strand_id
1 'polypeptide(L)'
;MLVNCRGSPLCLILAVWLIVCVGTLSLTYSNKIFKLVPLIVDHEPKLPLIETVCHFGHYQHAPRFNSTVIGALEHNKAARMTKVTAHFGPQDPAYEQALLTHHRHAELHDYPVLDLQSKITDDLWNKPAYLLSLVLDELRKPEGHRVEWLFWFDRDTVILNPCIPLHIFLPPRDDIHIVISNDWNGLNNGVFGLRVNEWSARLLSTILGYRELRPDEELRFTEQSAMEKVLQDSRFKQGAAYYP
;
A
#
# COMPACT_ATOMS: atom_id res chain seq x y z
N MET A 1 -8.92 -36.59 -25.19
CA MET A 1 -8.87 -36.25 -26.63
C MET A 1 -7.76 -35.24 -26.79
N LEU A 2 -6.60 -35.67 -27.29
CA LEU A 2 -5.38 -34.85 -27.40
C LEU A 2 -5.55 -33.85 -28.55
N VAL A 3 -5.45 -32.55 -28.24
CA VAL A 3 -5.30 -31.51 -29.26
C VAL A 3 -3.82 -31.16 -29.34
N ASN A 4 -3.26 -31.42 -30.52
CA ASN A 4 -1.88 -31.15 -30.89
C ASN A 4 -1.81 -29.70 -31.43
N CYS A 5 -1.12 -28.81 -30.74
CA CYS A 5 -0.87 -27.44 -31.19
C CYS A 5 0.64 -27.16 -31.21
N ARG A 6 1.26 -27.35 -32.38
CA ARG A 6 2.59 -26.80 -32.67
C ARG A 6 2.43 -25.36 -33.20
N GLY A 7 3.08 -24.41 -32.53
CA GLY A 7 3.66 -23.23 -33.20
C GLY A 7 2.77 -22.00 -33.45
N SER A 8 1.97 -21.54 -32.47
CA SER A 8 1.39 -20.18 -32.51
C SER A 8 1.38 -19.55 -31.09
N PRO A 9 1.73 -18.25 -30.93
CA PRO A 9 1.84 -17.60 -29.61
C PRO A 9 0.49 -17.32 -28.93
N LEU A 10 -0.63 -17.69 -29.55
CA LEU A 10 -1.99 -17.49 -29.00
C LEU A 10 -2.46 -18.59 -28.04
N CYS A 11 -1.62 -19.58 -27.72
CA CYS A 11 -1.99 -20.65 -26.78
C CYS A 11 -1.64 -20.36 -25.31
N LEU A 12 -1.08 -19.18 -24.99
CA LEU A 12 -0.70 -18.81 -23.61
C LEU A 12 -1.78 -18.05 -22.83
N ILE A 13 -2.94 -17.75 -23.43
CA ILE A 13 -3.95 -16.87 -22.83
C ILE A 13 -5.07 -17.65 -22.08
N LEU A 14 -5.03 -18.98 -22.05
CA LEU A 14 -6.05 -19.80 -21.37
C LEU A 14 -5.53 -20.63 -20.17
N ALA A 15 -4.30 -20.40 -19.71
CA ALA A 15 -3.70 -21.17 -18.60
C ALA A 15 -3.57 -20.42 -17.26
N VAL A 16 -4.21 -19.25 -17.11
CA VAL A 16 -4.14 -18.45 -15.85
C VAL A 16 -5.49 -18.39 -15.10
N TRP A 17 -6.52 -19.12 -15.54
CA TRP A 17 -7.87 -19.04 -14.94
C TRP A 17 -8.36 -20.28 -14.18
N LEU A 18 -7.47 -21.09 -13.60
CA LEU A 18 -7.88 -22.13 -12.66
C LEU A 18 -6.77 -22.48 -11.66
N ILE A 19 -6.99 -22.09 -10.39
CA ILE A 19 -6.71 -22.79 -9.12
C ILE A 19 -6.91 -21.74 -8.00
N VAL A 20 -8.14 -21.56 -7.48
CA VAL A 20 -8.79 -22.28 -6.33
C VAL A 20 -8.44 -21.59 -5.00
N CYS A 21 -9.34 -20.81 -4.42
CA CYS A 21 -10.39 -21.28 -3.49
C CYS A 21 -9.86 -22.26 -2.43
N VAL A 22 -9.05 -21.78 -1.50
CA VAL A 22 -8.70 -22.57 -0.31
C VAL A 22 -9.83 -22.42 0.72
N GLY A 23 -10.88 -23.20 0.51
CA GLY A 23 -11.95 -23.43 1.47
C GLY A 23 -12.30 -24.91 1.44
N THR A 24 -12.08 -25.57 2.57
CA THR A 24 -12.50 -26.96 2.89
C THR A 24 -11.86 -28.09 2.08
N LEU A 25 -10.89 -28.79 2.68
CA LEU A 25 -10.99 -30.24 2.89
C LEU A 25 -9.87 -30.75 3.81
N SER A 26 -10.31 -31.59 4.72
CA SER A 26 -9.62 -32.16 5.87
C SER A 26 -8.42 -33.05 5.53
N LEU A 27 -7.45 -33.05 6.44
CA LEU A 27 -6.57 -34.16 6.84
C LEU A 27 -6.62 -35.42 5.97
N THR A 28 -5.52 -35.69 5.27
CA THR A 28 -4.71 -36.92 5.33
C THR A 28 -3.91 -37.04 4.04
N TYR A 29 -2.65 -36.61 4.03
CA TYR A 29 -1.56 -37.33 3.34
C TYR A 29 -0.24 -36.74 3.84
N SER A 30 0.19 -37.36 4.94
CA SER A 30 1.45 -37.12 5.60
C SER A 30 2.61 -37.68 4.77
N ASN A 31 3.75 -36.99 4.85
CA ASN A 31 5.10 -37.52 4.63
C ASN A 31 5.45 -38.02 3.22
N LYS A 32 5.90 -37.11 2.32
CA LYS A 32 7.01 -37.38 1.38
C LYS A 32 7.52 -36.19 0.52
N ILE A 33 7.39 -34.93 0.94
CA ILE A 33 8.09 -33.79 0.30
C ILE A 33 9.04 -33.06 1.28
N PHE A 34 9.24 -33.60 2.49
CA PHE A 34 10.31 -33.16 3.38
C PHE A 34 11.55 -34.00 3.13
N LYS A 35 12.41 -33.56 2.20
CA LYS A 35 13.84 -33.90 2.12
C LYS A 35 14.50 -33.06 1.02
N LEU A 36 14.71 -31.79 1.32
CA LEU A 36 15.75 -30.91 0.73
C LEU A 36 15.77 -29.60 1.53
N VAL A 37 16.05 -29.71 2.82
CA VAL A 37 16.57 -28.59 3.62
C VAL A 37 17.80 -29.14 4.32
N PRO A 38 18.98 -28.66 3.93
CA PRO A 38 19.97 -28.35 4.94
C PRO A 38 20.49 -26.91 4.78
N LEU A 39 20.54 -26.23 5.92
CA LEU A 39 21.64 -25.35 6.31
C LEU A 39 21.95 -24.17 5.39
N ILE A 40 21.25 -23.05 5.61
CA ILE A 40 21.89 -21.71 5.63
C ILE A 40 21.32 -20.96 6.84
N VAL A 41 21.84 -21.31 8.02
CA VAL A 41 21.98 -20.40 9.15
C VAL A 41 23.49 -20.13 9.23
N ASP A 42 23.84 -18.87 9.50
CA ASP A 42 25.20 -18.32 9.57
C ASP A 42 25.85 -17.96 8.23
N HIS A 43 25.38 -16.86 7.66
CA HIS A 43 26.22 -15.71 7.33
C HIS A 43 25.30 -14.54 7.01
N GLU A 44 25.26 -13.50 7.85
CA GLU A 44 24.80 -12.18 7.39
C GLU A 44 25.76 -11.71 6.30
N PRO A 45 25.36 -11.64 5.03
CA PRO A 45 26.10 -10.84 4.10
C PRO A 45 25.71 -9.40 4.41
N LYS A 46 26.62 -8.62 5.01
CA LYS A 46 26.58 -7.16 4.91
C LYS A 46 26.76 -6.82 3.43
N LEU A 47 25.65 -6.87 2.71
CA LEU A 47 25.59 -6.70 1.28
C LEU A 47 25.66 -5.18 1.04
N PRO A 48 26.67 -4.67 0.31
CA PRO A 48 26.76 -3.26 0.00
C PRO A 48 25.70 -2.96 -1.08
N LEU A 49 24.45 -2.70 -0.68
CA LEU A 49 23.29 -2.92 -1.56
C LEU A 49 22.53 -1.68 -2.06
N ILE A 50 22.88 -0.46 -1.68
CA ILE A 50 22.05 0.68 -2.14
C ILE A 50 22.34 1.00 -3.61
N GLU A 51 23.62 1.06 -4.02
CA GLU A 51 23.98 1.40 -5.41
C GLU A 51 23.83 0.22 -6.39
N THR A 52 23.88 -1.03 -5.92
CA THR A 52 23.88 -2.21 -6.82
C THR A 52 22.47 -2.69 -7.20
N VAL A 53 21.42 -2.40 -6.41
CA VAL A 53 20.04 -2.87 -6.69
C VAL A 53 19.34 -1.97 -7.70
N CYS A 54 19.54 -0.65 -7.56
CA CYS A 54 18.80 0.34 -8.33
C CYS A 54 19.72 1.09 -9.28
N HIS A 55 20.21 0.39 -10.30
CA HIS A 55 20.87 1.03 -11.43
C HIS A 55 19.83 1.63 -12.38
N PHE A 56 19.62 2.94 -12.27
CA PHE A 56 18.92 3.69 -13.29
C PHE A 56 19.83 3.80 -14.52
N GLY A 57 19.53 3.03 -15.56
CA GLY A 57 20.22 3.17 -16.84
C GLY A 57 20.13 4.62 -17.35
N HIS A 58 21.16 5.09 -18.06
CA HIS A 58 21.09 6.39 -18.74
C HIS A 58 19.96 6.35 -19.78
N TYR A 59 18.77 6.84 -19.42
CA TYR A 59 17.65 6.98 -20.33
C TYR A 59 17.96 8.06 -21.36
N GLN A 60 18.56 7.67 -22.49
CA GLN A 60 18.93 8.56 -23.61
C GLN A 60 17.71 9.18 -24.32
N HIS A 61 16.50 8.69 -24.02
CA HIS A 61 15.23 9.19 -24.54
C HIS A 61 14.20 9.32 -23.41
N ALA A 62 14.46 10.20 -22.44
CA ALA A 62 13.44 10.56 -21.46
C ALA A 62 12.22 11.19 -22.19
N PRO A 63 10.98 10.82 -21.83
CA PRO A 63 9.80 11.59 -22.23
C PRO A 63 10.04 13.06 -21.88
N ARG A 64 9.70 13.99 -22.77
CA ARG A 64 9.66 15.42 -22.42
C ARG A 64 8.52 15.66 -21.44
N PHE A 65 8.75 15.39 -20.16
CA PHE A 65 7.85 15.83 -19.11
C PHE A 65 7.82 17.36 -19.10
N ASN A 66 6.64 17.95 -18.90
CA ASN A 66 6.52 19.40 -18.78
C ASN A 66 7.26 19.88 -17.52
N SER A 67 7.78 21.11 -17.54
CA SER A 67 8.51 21.73 -16.42
C SER A 67 7.74 21.72 -15.11
N THR A 68 6.40 21.82 -15.16
CA THR A 68 5.52 21.67 -13.98
C THR A 68 5.68 20.31 -13.30
N VAL A 69 5.76 19.23 -14.07
CA VAL A 69 5.90 17.87 -13.53
C VAL A 69 7.28 17.69 -12.92
N ILE A 70 8.32 18.18 -13.62
CA ILE A 70 9.70 18.12 -13.10
C ILE A 70 9.81 18.93 -11.81
N GLY A 71 9.28 20.16 -11.78
CA GLY A 71 9.30 21.01 -10.59
C GLY A 71 8.58 20.38 -9.40
N ALA A 72 7.43 19.74 -9.63
CA ALA A 72 6.71 18.98 -8.61
C ALA A 72 7.52 17.79 -8.09
N LEU A 73 8.16 17.02 -8.97
CA LEU A 73 9.00 15.89 -8.56
C LEU A 73 10.18 16.35 -7.70
N GLU A 74 10.87 17.42 -8.09
CA GLU A 74 11.98 17.97 -7.30
C GLU A 74 11.52 18.50 -5.94
N HIS A 75 10.35 19.14 -5.87
CA HIS A 75 9.74 19.56 -4.61
C HIS A 75 9.40 18.36 -3.72
N ASN A 76 8.74 17.35 -4.29
CA ASN A 76 8.26 16.17 -3.58
C ASN A 76 9.39 15.29 -3.03
N LYS A 77 10.60 15.34 -3.60
CA LYS A 77 11.78 14.63 -3.07
C LYS A 77 12.10 14.96 -1.62
N ALA A 78 11.82 16.20 -1.18
CA ALA A 78 12.09 16.64 0.18
C ALA A 78 10.98 16.28 1.18
N ALA A 79 9.86 15.70 0.71
CA ALA A 79 8.72 15.39 1.54
C ALA A 79 9.07 14.36 2.61
N ARG A 80 8.81 14.69 3.88
CA ARG A 80 8.95 13.73 4.99
C ARG A 80 7.80 12.72 4.94
N MET A 81 8.12 11.49 4.59
CA MET A 81 7.15 10.41 4.42
C MET A 81 7.33 9.34 5.49
N THR A 82 6.24 8.71 5.88
CA THR A 82 6.26 7.55 6.78
C THR A 82 5.32 6.49 6.24
N LYS A 83 5.78 5.25 6.20
CA LYS A 83 4.95 4.11 5.87
C LYS A 83 4.18 3.65 7.10
N VAL A 84 2.93 3.26 6.91
CA VAL A 84 2.02 2.85 7.99
C VAL A 84 1.33 1.57 7.60
N THR A 85 1.24 0.63 8.54
CA THR A 85 0.46 -0.60 8.38
C THR A 85 -0.16 -1.02 9.71
N ALA A 86 -0.98 -2.08 9.66
CA ALA A 86 -1.44 -2.77 10.84
C ALA A 86 -1.25 -4.27 10.67
N HIS A 87 -0.45 -4.85 11.56
CA HIS A 87 -0.21 -6.27 11.60
C HIS A 87 -0.43 -6.83 13.01
N PHE A 88 -1.57 -7.51 13.19
CA PHE A 88 -1.88 -8.25 14.40
C PHE A 88 -2.68 -9.53 14.10
N GLY A 89 -2.70 -10.44 15.07
CA GLY A 89 -3.36 -11.75 14.96
C GLY A 89 -2.36 -12.89 14.83
N PRO A 90 -2.82 -14.08 14.41
CA PRO A 90 -1.95 -15.23 14.19
C PRO A 90 -0.88 -14.93 13.14
N GLN A 91 0.32 -15.46 13.36
CA GLN A 91 1.39 -15.40 12.38
C GLN A 91 1.03 -16.21 11.14
N ASP A 92 1.25 -15.63 9.97
CA ASP A 92 1.11 -16.27 8.68
C ASP A 92 2.35 -15.93 7.83
N PRO A 93 3.12 -16.94 7.38
CA PRO A 93 4.34 -16.70 6.60
C PRO A 93 4.12 -15.87 5.33
N ALA A 94 2.96 -15.94 4.68
CA ALA A 94 2.69 -15.17 3.48
C ALA A 94 2.57 -13.67 3.80
N TYR A 95 1.87 -13.30 4.87
CA TYR A 95 1.80 -11.89 5.32
C TYR A 95 3.16 -11.40 5.83
N GLU A 96 3.92 -12.23 6.55
CA GLU A 96 5.26 -11.85 7.01
C GLU A 96 6.23 -11.60 5.85
N GLN A 97 6.18 -12.43 4.80
CA GLN A 97 6.95 -12.23 3.58
C GLN A 97 6.52 -10.96 2.83
N ALA A 98 5.22 -10.69 2.76
CA ALA A 98 4.69 -9.48 2.14
C ALA A 98 5.20 -8.22 2.86
N LEU A 99 5.07 -8.18 4.19
CA LEU A 99 5.59 -7.10 5.05
C LEU A 99 7.10 -6.89 4.86
N LEU A 100 7.88 -7.97 4.76
CA LEU A 100 9.32 -7.88 4.55
C LEU A 100 9.68 -7.10 3.27
N THR A 101 8.87 -7.21 2.20
CA THR A 101 9.09 -6.41 0.98
C THR A 101 8.90 -4.90 1.24
N HIS A 102 7.94 -4.54 2.08
CA HIS A 102 7.70 -3.15 2.46
C HIS A 102 8.79 -2.58 3.34
N HIS A 103 9.30 -3.36 4.31
CA HIS A 103 10.43 -2.98 5.17
C HIS A 103 11.71 -2.79 4.37
N ARG A 104 12.04 -3.69 3.43
CA ARG A 104 13.21 -3.54 2.56
C ARG A 104 13.13 -2.30 1.67
N HIS A 105 11.95 -2.02 1.12
CA HIS A 105 11.72 -0.78 0.37
C HIS A 105 11.87 0.45 1.26
N ALA A 106 11.38 0.39 2.50
CA ALA A 106 11.50 1.49 3.44
C ALA A 106 12.97 1.76 3.82
N GLU A 107 13.75 0.70 4.08
CA GLU A 107 15.19 0.79 4.36
C GLU A 107 15.96 1.38 3.17
N LEU A 108 15.64 0.97 1.94
CA LEU A 108 16.28 1.46 0.73
C LEU A 108 16.07 2.97 0.49
N HIS A 109 14.91 3.50 0.87
CA HIS A 109 14.52 4.90 0.62
C HIS A 109 14.45 5.77 1.88
N ASP A 110 14.96 5.27 3.01
CA ASP A 110 15.00 5.95 4.31
C ASP A 110 13.61 6.40 4.82
N TYR A 111 12.63 5.49 4.75
CA TYR A 111 11.29 5.71 5.28
C TYR A 111 11.12 5.04 6.65
N PRO A 112 10.67 5.78 7.69
CA PRO A 112 10.14 5.16 8.89
C PRO A 112 8.95 4.25 8.57
N VAL A 113 8.81 3.15 9.30
CA VAL A 113 7.66 2.25 9.22
C VAL A 113 6.99 2.20 10.60
N LEU A 114 5.70 2.53 10.64
CA LEU A 114 4.85 2.41 11.81
C LEU A 114 3.90 1.23 11.62
N ASP A 115 3.93 0.28 12.56
CA ASP A 115 3.13 -0.93 12.53
C ASP A 115 2.21 -0.97 13.76
N LEU A 116 0.90 -0.97 13.53
CA LEU A 116 -0.07 -1.18 14.58
C LEU A 116 -0.15 -2.67 14.94
N GLN A 117 0.42 -3.01 16.10
CA GLN A 117 0.52 -4.39 16.58
C GLN A 117 -0.62 -4.81 17.54
N SER A 118 -1.54 -3.89 17.87
CA SER A 118 -2.68 -4.19 18.75
C SER A 118 -3.93 -3.46 18.29
N LYS A 119 -5.10 -4.08 18.49
CA LYS A 119 -6.39 -3.52 18.08
C LYS A 119 -6.76 -2.30 18.94
N ILE A 120 -7.15 -1.22 18.28
CA ILE A 120 -7.78 -0.03 18.86
C ILE A 120 -9.30 -0.20 18.88
N THR A 121 -9.84 -0.73 17.79
CA THR A 121 -11.28 -0.92 17.57
C THR A 121 -11.56 -2.23 16.84
N ASP A 122 -12.79 -2.43 16.39
CA ASP A 122 -13.19 -3.63 15.68
C ASP A 122 -12.63 -3.70 14.26
N ASP A 123 -12.23 -4.93 13.89
CA ASP A 123 -11.92 -5.36 12.53
C ASP A 123 -11.06 -4.37 11.69
N LEU A 124 -11.52 -4.05 10.48
CA LEU A 124 -10.81 -3.22 9.52
C LEU A 124 -10.93 -1.70 9.84
N TRP A 125 -11.80 -1.31 10.78
CA TRP A 125 -11.91 0.08 11.28
C TRP A 125 -10.69 0.53 12.08
N ASN A 126 -9.79 -0.38 12.45
CA ASN A 126 -8.47 -0.06 12.99
C ASN A 126 -7.65 0.85 12.07
N LYS A 127 -7.76 0.68 10.73
CA LYS A 127 -7.05 1.48 9.73
C LYS A 127 -7.36 2.99 9.86
N PRO A 128 -8.63 3.45 9.71
CA PRO A 128 -8.94 4.87 9.87
C PRO A 128 -8.75 5.37 11.31
N ALA A 129 -8.95 4.53 12.33
CA ALA A 129 -8.72 4.91 13.73
C ALA A 129 -7.25 5.22 14.00
N TYR A 130 -6.35 4.34 13.53
CA TYR A 130 -4.92 4.50 13.74
C TYR A 130 -4.34 5.66 12.92
N LEU A 131 -4.74 5.78 11.66
CA LEU A 131 -4.35 6.94 10.85
C LEU A 131 -4.81 8.25 11.50
N LEU A 132 -6.01 8.28 12.11
CA LEU A 132 -6.50 9.48 12.78
C LEU A 132 -5.62 9.82 13.99
N SER A 133 -5.24 8.83 14.80
CA SER A 133 -4.34 9.09 15.94
C SER A 133 -2.99 9.63 15.47
N LEU A 134 -2.41 9.06 14.41
CA LEU A 134 -1.13 9.51 13.87
C LEU A 134 -1.22 10.94 13.32
N VAL A 135 -2.26 11.25 12.54
CA VAL A 135 -2.46 12.62 12.02
C VAL A 135 -2.58 13.62 13.17
N LEU A 136 -3.35 13.31 14.21
CA LEU A 136 -3.51 14.20 15.37
C LEU A 136 -2.20 14.39 16.14
N ASP A 137 -1.39 13.34 16.28
CA ASP A 137 -0.09 13.43 16.93
C ASP A 137 0.92 14.25 16.13
N GLU A 138 0.96 14.10 14.80
CA GLU A 138 1.80 14.92 13.94
C GLU A 138 1.33 16.39 13.89
N LEU A 139 0.02 16.65 13.96
CA LEU A 139 -0.53 18.02 14.01
C LEU A 139 -0.16 18.77 15.30
N ARG A 140 0.20 18.06 16.38
CA ARG A 140 0.72 18.67 17.62
C ARG A 140 2.18 19.13 17.49
N LYS A 141 2.90 18.65 16.48
CA LYS A 141 4.31 19.03 16.24
C LYS A 141 4.37 20.34 15.42
N PRO A 142 5.46 21.12 15.56
CA PRO A 142 5.72 22.24 14.67
C PRO A 142 5.81 21.78 13.20
N GLU A 143 5.40 22.65 12.27
CA GLU A 143 5.29 22.31 10.84
C GLU A 143 6.56 21.73 10.21
N GLY A 144 7.73 22.28 10.55
CA GLY A 144 9.01 21.78 10.03
C GLY A 144 9.45 20.43 10.60
N HIS A 145 8.77 19.92 11.64
CA HIS A 145 9.14 18.68 12.34
C HIS A 145 8.12 17.56 12.15
N ARG A 146 6.92 17.85 11.65
CA ARG A 146 5.91 16.82 11.35
C ARG A 146 6.26 16.05 10.09
N VAL A 147 5.84 14.78 10.06
CA VAL A 147 5.67 14.03 8.82
C VAL A 147 4.67 14.77 7.94
N GLU A 148 4.92 14.79 6.63
CA GLU A 148 4.04 15.46 5.66
C GLU A 148 3.05 14.48 5.03
N TRP A 149 3.46 13.23 4.84
CA TRP A 149 2.66 12.19 4.20
C TRP A 149 2.78 10.84 4.92
N LEU A 150 1.64 10.24 5.21
CA LEU A 150 1.52 8.86 5.66
C LEU A 150 1.17 8.00 4.45
N PHE A 151 1.93 6.93 4.21
CA PHE A 151 1.64 5.95 3.17
C PHE A 151 1.15 4.67 3.81
N TRP A 152 -0.16 4.47 3.77
CA TRP A 152 -0.78 3.24 4.23
C TRP A 152 -0.52 2.09 3.24
N PHE A 153 -0.27 0.91 3.77
CA PHE A 153 -0.30 -0.33 3.02
C PHE A 153 -0.91 -1.47 3.86
N ASP A 154 -1.80 -2.25 3.26
CA ASP A 154 -2.35 -3.46 3.87
C ASP A 154 -1.27 -4.55 3.93
N ARG A 155 -1.33 -5.40 4.96
CA ARG A 155 -0.33 -6.45 5.22
C ARG A 155 -0.25 -7.53 4.14
N ASP A 156 -1.22 -7.57 3.23
CA ASP A 156 -1.34 -8.49 2.10
C ASP A 156 -0.81 -7.89 0.79
N THR A 157 -0.19 -6.71 0.85
CA THR A 157 0.40 -6.02 -0.31
C THR A 157 1.90 -6.30 -0.42
N VAL A 158 2.41 -6.32 -1.65
CA VAL A 158 3.83 -6.62 -1.95
C VAL A 158 4.46 -5.55 -2.83
N ILE A 159 5.72 -5.20 -2.57
CA ILE A 159 6.50 -4.31 -3.42
C ILE A 159 7.19 -5.11 -4.52
N LEU A 160 6.80 -4.88 -5.78
CA LEU A 160 7.38 -5.54 -6.95
C LEU A 160 8.61 -4.83 -7.51
N ASN A 161 8.64 -3.50 -7.46
CA ASN A 161 9.78 -2.70 -7.89
C ASN A 161 10.28 -1.85 -6.72
N PRO A 162 11.32 -2.32 -5.99
CA PRO A 162 11.81 -1.60 -4.84
C PRO A 162 12.54 -0.29 -5.22
N CYS A 163 12.86 -0.06 -6.49
CA CYS A 163 13.64 1.11 -6.89
C CYS A 163 12.81 2.38 -7.07
N ILE A 164 11.47 2.29 -7.06
CA ILE A 164 10.61 3.46 -7.21
C ILE A 164 10.35 4.10 -5.83
N PRO A 165 10.86 5.31 -5.56
CA PRO A 165 10.57 6.02 -4.31
C PRO A 165 9.12 6.53 -4.27
N LEU A 166 8.58 6.74 -3.06
CA LEU A 166 7.18 7.14 -2.87
C LEU A 166 6.87 8.55 -3.39
N HIS A 167 7.85 9.46 -3.36
CA HIS A 167 7.64 10.86 -3.77
C HIS A 167 7.21 11.01 -5.23
N ILE A 168 7.49 10.02 -6.10
CA ILE A 168 7.06 10.03 -7.50
C ILE A 168 5.53 9.97 -7.61
N PHE A 169 4.86 9.38 -6.62
CA PHE A 169 3.39 9.28 -6.58
C PHE A 169 2.72 10.51 -5.96
N LEU A 170 3.49 11.41 -5.35
CA LEU A 170 2.92 12.60 -4.75
C LEU A 170 2.37 13.55 -5.82
N PRO A 171 1.23 14.21 -5.55
CA PRO A 171 0.57 15.06 -6.53
C PRO A 171 1.44 16.30 -6.81
N PRO A 172 1.32 16.92 -8.00
CA PRO A 172 2.00 18.16 -8.33
C PRO A 172 1.32 19.41 -7.75
N ARG A 173 0.25 19.23 -6.96
CA ARG A 173 -0.60 20.30 -6.43
C ARG A 173 -0.72 20.18 -4.92
N ASP A 174 -0.67 21.32 -4.24
CA ASP A 174 -0.78 21.40 -2.79
C ASP A 174 -2.19 21.16 -2.25
N ASP A 175 -3.23 21.31 -3.08
CA ASP A 175 -4.62 21.13 -2.67
C ASP A 175 -5.08 19.67 -2.67
N ILE A 176 -4.20 18.74 -3.06
CA ILE A 176 -4.44 17.31 -2.92
C ILE A 176 -3.90 16.83 -1.57
N HIS A 177 -4.71 16.01 -0.90
CA HIS A 177 -4.49 15.55 0.47
C HIS A 177 -4.58 14.02 0.58
N ILE A 178 -5.14 13.34 -0.42
CA ILE A 178 -5.10 11.90 -0.53
C ILE A 178 -4.80 11.49 -1.98
N VAL A 179 -3.88 10.54 -2.15
CA VAL A 179 -3.63 9.84 -3.41
C VAL A 179 -4.01 8.39 -3.22
N ILE A 180 -5.00 7.90 -3.96
CA ILE A 180 -5.62 6.59 -3.71
C ILE A 180 -5.96 5.89 -5.03
N SER A 181 -5.90 4.56 -5.03
CA SER A 181 -6.24 3.78 -6.21
C SER A 181 -7.75 3.68 -6.42
N ASN A 182 -8.15 3.67 -7.68
CA ASN A 182 -9.53 3.47 -8.10
C ASN A 182 -9.55 2.71 -9.43
N ASP A 183 -10.24 1.58 -9.44
CA ASP A 183 -10.34 0.72 -10.61
C ASP A 183 -11.81 0.47 -11.01
N TRP A 184 -12.05 -0.54 -11.85
CA TRP A 184 -13.39 -0.89 -12.30
C TRP A 184 -14.33 -1.38 -11.18
N ASN A 185 -13.78 -1.77 -10.01
CA ASN A 185 -14.50 -2.19 -8.83
C ASN A 185 -14.59 -1.08 -7.75
N GLY A 186 -14.19 0.14 -8.10
CA GLY A 186 -14.27 1.33 -7.24
C GLY A 186 -12.97 1.60 -6.49
N LEU A 187 -13.07 2.44 -5.47
CA LEU A 187 -11.93 2.83 -4.64
C LEU A 187 -11.35 1.60 -3.92
N ASN A 188 -10.02 1.45 -3.97
CA ASN A 188 -9.29 0.48 -3.14
C ASN A 188 -8.43 1.24 -2.12
N ASN A 189 -8.60 0.95 -0.83
CA ASN A 189 -7.84 1.62 0.24
C ASN A 189 -6.72 0.74 0.82
N GLY A 190 -6.27 -0.26 0.05
CA GLY A 190 -5.19 -1.15 0.44
C GLY A 190 -3.82 -0.50 0.36
N VAL A 191 -3.61 0.45 -0.56
CA VAL A 191 -2.40 1.29 -0.61
C VAL A 191 -2.80 2.71 -0.98
N PHE A 192 -2.46 3.68 -0.15
CA PHE A 192 -2.73 5.09 -0.42
C PHE A 192 -1.81 6.02 0.36
N GLY A 193 -1.61 7.23 -0.17
CA GLY A 193 -0.90 8.31 0.51
C GLY A 193 -1.90 9.31 1.09
N LEU A 194 -1.69 9.73 2.34
CA LEU A 194 -2.52 10.69 3.06
C LEU A 194 -1.65 11.80 3.63
N ARG A 195 -1.93 13.05 3.23
CA ARG A 195 -1.22 14.23 3.73
C ARG A 195 -1.59 14.48 5.19
N VAL A 196 -0.62 14.86 6.01
CA VAL A 196 -0.86 15.25 7.41
C VAL A 196 -1.34 16.70 7.44
N ASN A 197 -2.65 16.88 7.59
CA ASN A 197 -3.27 18.20 7.77
C ASN A 197 -4.65 18.06 8.44
N GLU A 198 -5.30 19.21 8.73
CA GLU A 198 -6.65 19.24 9.29
C GLU A 198 -7.69 18.55 8.39
N TRP A 199 -7.54 18.68 7.07
CA TRP A 199 -8.44 18.05 6.11
C TRP A 199 -8.48 16.53 6.29
N SER A 200 -7.32 15.90 6.45
CA SER A 200 -7.20 14.45 6.68
C SER A 200 -7.76 14.04 8.03
N ALA A 201 -7.57 14.84 9.08
CA ALA A 201 -8.19 14.58 10.39
C ALA A 201 -9.73 14.60 10.29
N ARG A 202 -10.29 15.56 9.55
CA ARG A 202 -11.73 15.67 9.31
C ARG A 202 -12.25 14.52 8.45
N LEU A 203 -11.50 14.11 7.42
CA LEU A 203 -11.84 12.97 6.57
C LEU A 203 -11.96 11.69 7.42
N LEU A 204 -10.90 11.34 8.15
CA LEU A 204 -10.83 10.10 8.94
C LEU A 204 -11.88 10.08 10.06
N SER A 205 -12.11 11.21 10.73
CA SER A 205 -13.19 11.34 11.73
C SER A 205 -14.56 11.11 11.11
N THR A 206 -14.79 11.63 9.89
CA THR A 206 -16.05 11.45 9.16
C THR A 206 -16.24 10.00 8.71
N ILE A 207 -15.17 9.32 8.29
CA ILE A 207 -15.19 7.90 7.92
C ILE A 207 -15.58 7.05 9.14
N LEU A 208 -14.91 7.24 10.28
CA LEU A 208 -15.22 6.50 11.51
C LEU A 208 -16.66 6.72 11.98
N GLY A 209 -17.14 7.96 11.94
CA GLY A 209 -18.52 8.29 12.29
C GLY A 209 -19.55 7.81 11.27
N TYR A 210 -19.14 7.42 10.06
CA TYR A 210 -20.06 7.09 8.97
C TYR A 210 -21.01 5.94 9.34
N ARG A 211 -20.46 4.87 9.91
CA ARG A 211 -21.22 3.67 10.31
C ARG A 211 -22.26 3.95 11.40
N GLU A 212 -21.91 4.83 12.34
CA GLU A 212 -22.78 5.17 13.49
C GLU A 212 -23.93 6.10 13.05
N LEU A 213 -23.63 7.01 12.12
CA LEU A 213 -24.59 7.99 11.62
C LEU A 213 -25.49 7.43 10.51
N ARG A 214 -25.10 6.32 9.88
CA ARG A 214 -25.83 5.65 8.79
C ARG A 214 -25.81 4.12 8.98
N PRO A 215 -26.42 3.61 10.06
CA PRO A 215 -26.37 2.18 10.38
C PRO A 215 -27.12 1.31 9.35
N ASP A 216 -28.08 1.89 8.63
CA ASP A 216 -28.89 1.18 7.64
C ASP A 216 -28.25 1.12 6.25
N GLU A 217 -27.11 1.80 6.05
CA GLU A 217 -26.45 1.83 4.75
C GLU A 217 -25.49 0.65 4.60
N GLU A 218 -25.67 -0.10 3.50
CA GLU A 218 -24.79 -1.23 3.21
C GLU A 218 -23.39 -0.76 2.79
N LEU A 219 -22.39 -1.24 3.52
CA LEU A 219 -20.98 -1.01 3.25
C LEU A 219 -20.35 -2.31 2.75
N ARG A 220 -20.46 -2.55 1.44
CA ARG A 220 -19.97 -3.78 0.78
C ARG A 220 -18.53 -4.12 1.15
N PHE A 221 -17.68 -3.11 1.31
CA PHE A 221 -16.27 -3.21 1.70
C PHE A 221 -16.00 -2.41 2.98
N THR A 222 -16.89 -2.48 3.97
CA THR A 222 -16.71 -1.87 5.31
C THR A 222 -16.21 -0.42 5.28
N GLU A 223 -15.07 -0.09 5.89
CA GLU A 223 -14.50 1.24 5.94
C GLU A 223 -13.98 1.74 4.59
N GLN A 224 -13.68 0.85 3.63
CA GLN A 224 -13.37 1.25 2.25
C GLN A 224 -14.59 1.85 1.57
N SER A 225 -15.76 1.21 1.69
CA SER A 225 -17.02 1.77 1.17
C SER A 225 -17.38 3.08 1.88
N ALA A 226 -17.13 3.19 3.18
CA ALA A 226 -17.33 4.46 3.90
C ALA A 226 -16.39 5.56 3.37
N MET A 227 -15.10 5.25 3.16
CA MET A 227 -14.13 6.17 2.59
C MET A 227 -14.54 6.64 1.19
N GLU A 228 -14.94 5.73 0.31
CA GLU A 228 -15.42 6.05 -1.03
C GLU A 228 -16.60 7.03 -1.00
N LYS A 229 -17.61 6.75 -0.18
CA LYS A 229 -18.80 7.61 -0.03
C LYS A 229 -18.44 8.98 0.54
N VAL A 230 -17.58 9.03 1.56
CA VAL A 230 -17.13 10.31 2.15
C VAL A 230 -16.33 11.13 1.14
N LEU A 231 -15.47 10.51 0.34
CA LEU A 231 -14.69 11.21 -0.69
C LEU A 231 -15.53 11.73 -1.86
N GLN A 232 -16.78 11.27 -2.02
CA GLN A 232 -17.73 11.85 -2.97
C GLN A 232 -18.41 13.13 -2.45
N ASP A 233 -18.36 13.40 -1.14
CA ASP A 233 -18.90 14.62 -0.56
C ASP A 233 -18.17 15.86 -1.07
N SER A 234 -18.93 16.92 -1.36
CA SER A 234 -18.41 18.26 -1.71
C SER A 234 -17.31 18.78 -0.79
N ARG A 235 -17.32 18.40 0.49
CA ARG A 235 -16.33 18.78 1.51
C ARG A 235 -14.96 18.16 1.29
N PHE A 236 -14.89 17.00 0.61
CA PHE A 236 -13.67 16.20 0.48
C PHE A 236 -13.26 15.96 -0.98
N LYS A 237 -14.19 15.86 -1.92
CA LYS A 237 -13.93 15.44 -3.30
C LYS A 237 -12.80 16.17 -4.03
N GLN A 238 -12.57 17.45 -3.72
CA GLN A 238 -11.54 18.26 -4.38
C GLN A 238 -10.12 17.94 -3.89
N GLY A 239 -9.99 17.38 -2.68
CA GLY A 239 -8.70 17.04 -2.07
C GLY A 239 -8.20 15.62 -2.41
N ALA A 240 -8.90 14.90 -3.29
CA ALA A 240 -8.55 13.53 -3.65
C ALA A 240 -8.02 13.46 -5.08
N ALA A 241 -6.91 12.75 -5.27
CA ALA A 241 -6.42 12.33 -6.56
C ALA A 241 -6.51 10.80 -6.68
N TYR A 242 -7.08 10.34 -7.79
CA TYR A 242 -7.31 8.92 -8.06
C TYR A 242 -6.32 8.42 -9.08
N TYR A 243 -5.59 7.35 -8.75
CA TYR A 243 -4.66 6.68 -9.64
C TYR A 243 -5.24 5.34 -10.12
N PRO A 244 -4.92 4.93 -11.37
CA PRO A 244 -5.34 3.65 -11.90
C PRO A 244 -4.60 2.47 -11.24
#